data_AF-X1IPF4-F1
#
_entry.id   AF-X1IPF4-F1
#
_cell.length_a   1.000
_cell.length_b   1.000
_cell.length_c   1.000
_cell.angle_alpha   90.00
_cell.angle_beta   90.00
_cell.angle_gamma   90.00
#
_symmetry.space_group_name_H-M   'P 1'
#
loop_
_entity.id
_entity.type
_entity.pdbx_description
1 polymer ?
#
loop_
_entity_poly.entity_id
_entity_poly.type
_entity_poly.pdbx_seq_one_letter_code
_entity_poly.pdbx_strand_id
1 'polypeptide(L)'
;FLRQFATLIIGGLPVVQALDVMVRQTNHAVLKKGIVQVKKDVEAGMPLSEAMAKHPKIFSSFIHNMVRAGEAGGVLNIVLTRLTSYLESTENIAQRVKAALRYPVFVMLMAVGLIGALVFLVLPEMKSLFEDSFQAELPFITQIILDLSDFVRTKFYFVILIIGAFGFVYYYLPKKYDRVAYLID
;
A
#
# COMPACT_ATOMS: atom_id res chain seq x y z
N PHE A 1 5.62 -13.18 -10.90
CA PHE A 1 6.85 -13.23 -11.71
C PHE A 1 7.97 -14.00 -11.04
N LEU A 2 8.59 -13.51 -9.95
CA LEU A 2 9.80 -14.13 -9.39
C LEU A 2 9.60 -15.60 -8.97
N ARG A 3 8.46 -15.95 -8.36
CA ARG A 3 8.13 -17.36 -8.02
C ARG A 3 8.10 -18.27 -9.25
N GLN A 4 7.37 -17.87 -10.30
CA GLN A 4 7.28 -18.63 -11.55
C GLN A 4 8.65 -18.74 -12.22
N PHE A 5 9.41 -17.65 -12.29
CA PHE A 5 10.78 -17.67 -12.82
C PHE A 5 11.68 -18.64 -12.04
N ALA A 6 11.66 -18.58 -10.71
CA ALA A 6 12.42 -19.51 -9.87
C ALA A 6 12.02 -20.96 -10.12
N THR A 7 10.73 -21.27 -10.23
CA THR A 7 10.24 -22.62 -10.57
C THR A 7 10.80 -23.13 -11.90
N LEU A 8 10.84 -22.29 -12.93
CA LEU A 8 11.41 -22.67 -14.23
C LEU A 8 12.91 -22.96 -14.13
N ILE A 9 13.67 -22.11 -13.42
CA ILE A 9 15.11 -22.30 -13.20
C ILE A 9 15.40 -23.56 -12.39
N ILE A 10 14.60 -23.85 -11.36
CA ILE A 10 14.72 -25.08 -10.56
C ILE A 10 14.39 -26.31 -11.41
N GLY A 11 13.43 -26.20 -12.32
CA GLY A 11 13.11 -27.22 -13.32
C GLY A 11 14.20 -27.43 -14.38
N GLY A 12 15.32 -26.71 -14.30
CA GLY A 12 16.46 -26.85 -15.19
C GLY A 12 16.34 -26.09 -16.50
N LEU A 13 15.34 -25.22 -16.66
CA LEU A 13 15.24 -24.40 -17.87
C LEU A 13 16.37 -23.36 -17.90
N PRO A 14 17.03 -23.16 -19.06
CA PRO A 14 17.97 -22.07 -19.25
C PRO A 14 17.34 -20.70 -18.96
N VAL A 15 18.12 -19.78 -18.40
CA VAL A 15 17.68 -18.43 -17.98
C VAL A 15 16.92 -17.69 -19.08
N VAL A 16 17.47 -17.67 -20.30
CA VAL A 16 16.85 -16.99 -21.45
C VAL A 16 15.48 -17.59 -21.79
N GLN A 17 15.36 -18.92 -21.77
CA GLN A 17 14.08 -19.60 -22.04
C GLN A 17 13.05 -19.32 -20.95
N ALA A 18 13.49 -19.34 -19.68
CA ALA A 18 12.64 -18.98 -18.56
C ALA A 18 12.13 -17.53 -18.69
N LEU A 19 13.00 -16.56 -19.02
CA LEU A 19 12.61 -15.17 -19.26
C LEU A 19 11.60 -15.06 -20.42
N ASP A 20 11.78 -15.81 -21.50
CA ASP A 20 10.89 -15.83 -22.65
C ASP A 20 9.48 -16.34 -22.31
N VAL A 21 9.38 -17.40 -21.50
CA VAL A 21 8.11 -17.88 -20.92
C VAL A 21 7.46 -16.77 -20.08
N MET A 22 8.24 -16.09 -19.24
CA MET A 22 7.73 -15.02 -18.38
C MET A 22 7.22 -13.80 -19.17
N VAL A 23 7.85 -13.45 -20.29
CA VAL A 23 7.39 -12.38 -21.19
C VAL A 23 6.01 -12.70 -21.77
N ARG A 24 5.77 -13.97 -22.12
CA ARG A 24 4.46 -14.42 -22.64
C ARG A 24 3.38 -14.45 -21.57
N GLN A 25 3.72 -14.82 -20.34
CA GLN A 25 2.75 -14.98 -19.24
C GLN A 25 2.40 -13.65 -18.53
N THR A 26 3.26 -12.63 -18.64
CA THR A 26 3.03 -11.34 -17.97
C THR A 26 2.00 -10.48 -18.69
N ASN A 27 0.95 -10.08 -17.97
CA ASN A 27 -0.06 -9.11 -18.43
C ASN A 27 0.30 -7.65 -18.12
N HIS A 28 1.26 -7.41 -17.21
CA HIS A 28 1.63 -6.06 -16.78
C HIS A 28 2.63 -5.42 -17.76
N ALA A 29 2.20 -4.37 -18.47
CA ALA A 29 2.97 -3.76 -19.56
C ALA A 29 4.38 -3.27 -19.15
N VAL A 30 4.52 -2.62 -17.99
CA VAL A 30 5.82 -2.13 -17.50
C VAL A 30 6.79 -3.28 -17.20
N LEU A 31 6.30 -4.30 -16.50
CA LEU A 31 7.07 -5.50 -16.18
C LEU A 31 7.47 -6.24 -17.47
N LYS A 32 6.55 -6.37 -18.42
CA LYS A 32 6.83 -7.00 -19.73
C LYS A 32 7.99 -6.32 -20.44
N LYS A 33 7.96 -4.98 -20.53
CA LYS A 33 9.05 -4.19 -21.14
C LYS A 33 10.37 -4.40 -20.41
N GLY A 34 10.36 -4.41 -19.08
CA GLY A 34 11.55 -4.70 -18.26
C GLY A 34 12.12 -6.08 -18.53
N ILE A 35 11.30 -7.13 -18.50
CA ILE A 35 11.76 -8.51 -18.74
C ILE A 35 12.28 -8.68 -20.17
N VAL A 36 11.64 -8.06 -21.17
CA VAL A 36 12.13 -8.09 -22.56
C VAL A 36 13.53 -7.50 -22.66
N GLN A 37 13.80 -6.39 -21.98
CA GLN A 37 15.13 -5.78 -21.99
C GLN A 37 16.15 -6.64 -21.23
N VAL A 38 15.79 -7.17 -20.06
CA VAL A 38 16.63 -8.12 -19.32
C VAL A 38 16.98 -9.34 -20.18
N LYS A 39 16.01 -9.90 -20.91
CA LYS A 39 16.24 -11.03 -21.81
C LYS A 39 17.28 -10.70 -22.87
N LYS A 40 17.13 -9.56 -23.56
CA LYS A 40 18.07 -9.11 -24.60
C LYS A 40 19.48 -8.92 -24.06
N ASP A 41 19.60 -8.34 -22.88
CA ASP A 41 20.91 -8.10 -22.25
C ASP A 41 21.59 -9.42 -21.88
N VAL A 42 20.85 -10.39 -21.34
CA VAL A 42 21.36 -11.73 -21.01
C VAL A 42 21.70 -12.53 -22.27
N GLU A 43 20.89 -12.42 -23.33
CA GLU A 43 21.19 -13.00 -24.65
C GLU A 43 22.48 -12.41 -25.25
N ALA A 44 22.79 -11.14 -24.95
CA ALA A 44 24.03 -10.49 -25.33
C ALA A 44 25.24 -10.84 -24.43
N GLY A 45 25.05 -11.72 -23.44
CA GLY A 45 26.12 -12.20 -22.55
C GLY A 45 26.27 -11.44 -21.24
N MET A 46 25.38 -10.49 -20.92
CA MET A 46 25.38 -9.81 -19.62
C MET A 46 24.92 -10.76 -18.50
N PRO A 47 25.53 -10.73 -17.31
CA PRO A 47 25.02 -11.46 -16.15
C PRO A 47 23.58 -11.05 -15.82
N LEU A 48 22.75 -12.01 -15.38
CA LEU A 48 21.34 -11.76 -15.06
C LEU A 48 21.19 -10.68 -13.99
N SER A 49 22.07 -10.69 -12.98
CA SER A 49 22.09 -9.69 -11.92
C SER A 49 22.33 -8.27 -12.42
N GLU A 50 23.22 -8.09 -13.39
CA GLU A 50 23.49 -6.77 -13.99
C GLU A 50 22.35 -6.31 -14.89
N ALA A 51 21.80 -7.23 -15.69
CA ALA A 51 20.63 -6.95 -16.52
C ALA A 51 19.43 -6.51 -15.66
N MET A 52 19.17 -7.19 -14.54
CA MET A 52 18.13 -6.81 -13.58
C MET A 52 18.41 -5.46 -12.91
N ALA A 53 19.67 -5.14 -12.60
CA ALA A 53 20.06 -3.89 -11.94
C ALA A 53 19.72 -2.62 -12.75
N LYS A 54 19.67 -2.72 -14.09
CA LYS A 54 19.23 -1.62 -14.98
C LYS A 54 17.76 -1.23 -14.79
N HIS A 55 16.97 -2.06 -14.11
CA HIS A 55 15.54 -1.83 -13.88
C HIS A 55 15.19 -1.74 -12.38
N PRO A 56 15.71 -0.74 -11.63
CA PRO A 56 15.57 -0.65 -10.17
C PRO A 56 14.12 -0.46 -9.70
N LYS A 57 13.23 0.03 -10.56
CA LYS A 57 11.79 0.17 -10.28
C LYS A 57 11.04 -1.18 -10.30
N ILE A 58 11.65 -2.22 -10.90
CA ILE A 58 11.06 -3.55 -11.06
C ILE A 58 11.79 -4.54 -10.17
N PHE A 59 13.12 -4.49 -10.17
CA PHE A 59 13.99 -5.34 -9.37
C PHE A 59 14.72 -4.47 -8.35
N SER A 60 14.38 -4.64 -7.07
CA SER A 60 15.01 -3.88 -5.99
C SER A 60 16.50 -4.18 -5.87
N SER A 61 17.20 -3.35 -5.11
CA SER A 61 18.62 -3.58 -4.79
C SER A 61 18.87 -4.95 -4.19
N PHE A 62 17.96 -5.38 -3.30
CA PHE A 62 17.98 -6.69 -2.68
C PHE A 62 17.88 -7.84 -3.70
N ILE A 63 16.94 -7.76 -4.65
CA ILE A 63 16.71 -8.83 -5.63
C ILE A 63 17.97 -9.09 -6.47
N HIS A 64 18.53 -8.05 -7.09
CA HIS A 64 19.65 -8.26 -8.02
C HIS A 64 20.97 -8.61 -7.28
N ASN A 65 21.16 -8.14 -6.04
CA ASN A 65 22.31 -8.54 -5.22
C ASN A 65 22.23 -10.02 -4.81
N MET A 66 21.03 -10.52 -4.48
CA MET A 66 20.84 -11.95 -4.21
C MET A 66 21.09 -12.78 -5.47
N VAL A 67 20.57 -12.35 -6.62
CA VAL A 67 20.84 -13.02 -7.90
C VAL A 67 22.34 -13.02 -8.20
N ARG A 68 23.06 -11.91 -7.98
CA ARG A 68 24.52 -11.82 -8.17
C ARG A 68 25.27 -12.85 -7.32
N ALA A 69 24.91 -12.98 -6.05
CA ALA A 69 25.51 -13.99 -5.16
C ALA A 69 25.21 -15.43 -5.63
N GLY A 70 24.00 -15.68 -6.15
CA GLY A 70 23.62 -16.96 -6.73
C GLY A 70 24.36 -17.30 -8.03
N GLU A 71 24.57 -16.31 -8.90
CA GLU A 71 25.34 -16.46 -10.14
C GLU A 71 26.83 -16.71 -9.85
N ALA A 72 27.45 -15.90 -8.99
CA ALA A 72 28.86 -16.04 -8.63
C ALA A 72 29.16 -17.37 -7.91
N GLY A 73 28.21 -17.85 -7.11
CA GLY A 73 28.33 -19.12 -6.38
C GLY A 73 27.83 -20.35 -7.16
N GLY A 74 27.30 -20.19 -8.38
CA GLY A 74 26.72 -21.30 -9.16
C GLY A 74 25.49 -21.97 -8.51
N VAL A 75 24.85 -21.30 -7.55
CA VAL A 75 23.73 -21.83 -6.74
C VAL A 75 22.45 -21.00 -6.93
N LEU A 76 22.25 -20.49 -8.15
CA LEU A 76 21.14 -19.60 -8.50
C LEU A 76 19.77 -20.21 -8.16
N ASN A 77 19.58 -21.51 -8.37
CA ASN A 77 18.36 -22.26 -8.03
C ASN A 77 18.00 -22.16 -6.53
N ILE A 78 18.97 -22.38 -5.64
CA ILE A 78 18.79 -22.32 -4.19
C ILE A 78 18.50 -20.88 -3.77
N VAL A 79 19.24 -19.92 -4.31
CA VAL A 79 19.09 -18.51 -3.95
C VAL A 79 17.73 -17.97 -4.40
N LEU A 80 17.28 -18.28 -5.63
CA LEU A 80 15.96 -17.89 -6.10
C LEU A 80 14.83 -18.49 -5.27
N THR A 81 14.99 -19.74 -4.79
CA THR A 81 14.02 -20.38 -3.89
C THR A 81 13.90 -19.62 -2.57
N ARG A 82 15.04 -19.28 -1.95
CA ARG A 82 15.06 -18.52 -0.69
C ARG A 82 14.49 -17.11 -0.88
N LEU A 83 14.90 -16.43 -1.96
CA LEU A 83 14.41 -15.09 -2.30
C LEU A 83 12.89 -15.08 -2.45
N THR A 84 12.34 -16.01 -3.20
CA THR A 84 10.89 -16.08 -3.45
C THR A 84 10.11 -16.42 -2.19
N SER A 85 10.60 -17.34 -1.36
CA SER A 85 9.96 -17.67 -0.08
C SER A 85 9.99 -16.50 0.91
N TYR A 86 11.08 -15.73 0.93
CA TYR A 86 11.15 -14.50 1.72
C TYR A 86 10.11 -13.48 1.24
N LEU A 87 10.08 -13.18 -0.07
CA LEU A 87 9.15 -12.19 -0.64
C LEU A 87 7.68 -12.57 -0.40
N GLU A 88 7.31 -13.84 -0.56
CA GLU A 88 5.95 -14.30 -0.28
C GLU A 88 5.61 -14.20 1.20
N SER A 89 6.56 -14.50 2.10
CA SER A 89 6.35 -14.34 3.54
C SER A 89 6.09 -12.87 3.90
N THR A 90 6.88 -11.94 3.32
CA THR A 90 6.67 -10.50 3.53
C THR A 90 5.32 -10.02 2.98
N GLU A 91 4.91 -10.50 1.80
CA GLU A 91 3.62 -10.15 1.22
C GLU A 91 2.45 -10.70 2.07
N ASN A 92 2.58 -11.93 2.58
CA ASN A 92 1.57 -12.54 3.44
C ASN A 92 1.40 -11.79 4.76
N ILE A 93 2.49 -11.31 5.37
CA ILE A 93 2.44 -10.47 6.57
C ILE A 93 1.68 -9.17 6.27
N ALA A 94 2.07 -8.46 5.22
CA ALA A 94 1.40 -7.21 4.82
C ALA A 94 -0.09 -7.42 4.50
N GLN A 95 -0.47 -8.55 3.90
CA GLN A 95 -1.88 -8.88 3.65
C GLN A 95 -2.66 -9.14 4.93
N ARG A 96 -2.05 -9.80 5.94
CA ARG A 96 -2.69 -10.02 7.24
C ARG A 96 -2.93 -8.70 7.97
N VAL A 97 -1.96 -7.78 7.96
CA VAL A 97 -2.11 -6.44 8.54
C VAL A 97 -3.25 -5.69 7.84
N LYS A 98 -3.25 -5.64 6.51
CA LYS A 98 -4.32 -5.01 5.73
C LYS A 98 -5.71 -5.62 5.99
N ALA A 99 -5.78 -6.93 6.15
CA ALA A 99 -7.03 -7.62 6.47
C ALA A 99 -7.53 -7.23 7.87
N ALA A 100 -6.64 -7.20 8.87
CA ALA A 100 -6.97 -6.82 10.24
C ALA A 100 -7.47 -5.37 10.35
N LEU A 101 -6.90 -4.45 9.56
CA LEU A 101 -7.28 -3.03 9.56
C LEU A 101 -8.59 -2.73 8.83
N ARG A 102 -9.09 -3.64 7.98
CA ARG A 102 -10.27 -3.39 7.14
C ARG A 102 -11.53 -3.12 7.97
N TYR A 103 -11.76 -3.91 9.01
CA TYR A 103 -12.95 -3.75 9.86
C TYR A 103 -12.88 -2.47 10.72
N PRO A 104 -11.77 -2.18 11.44
CA PRO A 104 -11.61 -0.91 12.16
C PRO A 104 -11.83 0.33 11.30
N VAL A 105 -11.28 0.36 10.08
CA VAL A 105 -11.45 1.50 9.15
C VAL A 105 -12.92 1.66 8.74
N PHE A 106 -13.61 0.56 8.45
CA PHE A 106 -15.03 0.60 8.08
C PHE A 106 -15.91 1.12 9.23
N VAL A 107 -15.72 0.61 10.45
CA VAL A 107 -16.48 1.05 11.63
C VAL A 107 -16.20 2.51 11.96
N MET A 108 -14.94 2.95 11.87
CA MET A 108 -14.56 4.34 12.09
C MET A 108 -15.23 5.27 11.06
N LEU A 109 -15.24 4.90 9.78
CA LEU A 109 -15.94 5.65 8.72
C LEU A 109 -17.45 5.78 9.02
N MET A 110 -18.09 4.69 9.43
CA MET A 110 -19.51 4.70 9.79
C MET A 110 -19.77 5.57 11.02
N ALA A 111 -18.96 5.45 12.07
CA ALA A 111 -19.11 6.25 13.29
C ALA A 111 -18.94 7.75 13.00
N VAL A 112 -17.89 8.14 12.26
CA VAL A 112 -17.67 9.54 11.85
C VAL A 112 -18.81 10.04 10.96
N GLY A 113 -19.30 9.21 10.03
CA GLY A 113 -20.43 9.55 9.17
C GLY A 113 -21.73 9.80 9.96
N LEU A 114 -22.04 8.94 10.93
CA LEU A 114 -23.23 9.06 11.79
C LEU A 114 -23.14 10.27 12.72
N ILE A 115 -22.00 10.46 13.38
CA ILE A 115 -21.76 11.63 14.24
C ILE A 115 -21.82 12.91 13.39
N GLY A 116 -21.24 12.90 12.20
CA GLY A 116 -21.35 13.99 11.24
C GLY A 116 -22.80 14.31 10.91
N ALA A 117 -23.60 13.31 10.50
CA ALA A 117 -25.02 13.52 10.20
C ALA A 117 -25.79 14.14 11.39
N LEU A 118 -25.51 13.68 12.63
CA LEU A 118 -26.11 14.24 13.84
C LEU A 118 -25.75 15.73 14.02
N VAL A 119 -24.47 16.08 13.85
CA VAL A 119 -23.96 17.45 14.02
C VAL A 119 -24.47 18.39 12.94
N PHE A 120 -24.50 17.96 11.68
CA PHE A 120 -24.84 18.81 10.54
C PHE A 120 -26.34 18.92 10.26
N LEU A 121 -27.14 17.89 10.57
CA LEU A 121 -28.57 17.86 10.27
C LEU A 121 -29.45 17.98 11.51
N VAL A 122 -29.12 17.27 12.61
CA VAL A 122 -30.04 17.14 13.75
C VAL A 122 -29.86 18.26 14.78
N LEU A 123 -28.62 18.60 15.13
CA LEU A 123 -28.35 19.66 16.12
C LEU A 123 -28.88 21.06 15.70
N PRO A 124 -28.80 21.50 14.44
CA PRO A 124 -29.34 22.80 14.02
C PRO A 124 -30.86 22.88 14.18
N GLU A 125 -31.57 21.81 13.81
CA GLU A 125 -33.03 21.72 13.99
C GLU A 125 -33.39 21.81 15.48
N MET A 126 -32.68 21.08 16.34
CA MET A 126 -32.86 21.18 17.79
C MET A 126 -32.64 22.61 18.30
N LYS A 127 -31.57 23.29 17.87
CA LYS A 127 -31.28 24.69 18.25
C LYS A 127 -32.43 25.63 17.88
N SER A 128 -32.92 25.55 16.64
CA SER A 128 -34.05 26.37 16.18
C SER A 128 -35.33 26.12 16.97
N LEU A 129 -35.63 24.86 17.31
CA LEU A 129 -36.81 24.52 18.10
C LEU A 129 -36.76 25.11 19.52
N PHE A 130 -35.58 25.13 20.16
CA PHE A 130 -35.41 25.71 21.49
C PHE A 130 -35.47 27.25 21.48
N GLU A 131 -34.90 27.90 20.46
CA GLU A 131 -34.96 29.35 20.28
C GLU A 131 -36.40 29.84 20.03
N ASP A 132 -37.18 29.11 19.23
CA ASP A 132 -38.52 29.53 18.82
C ASP A 132 -39.64 29.18 19.83
N SER A 133 -39.52 28.06 20.57
CA SER A 133 -40.66 27.50 21.32
C SER A 133 -40.63 27.70 22.83
N PHE A 134 -39.46 27.92 23.45
CA PHE A 134 -39.35 27.85 24.91
C PHE A 134 -38.96 29.15 25.61
N GLN A 135 -38.49 30.20 24.91
CA GLN A 135 -37.93 31.44 25.51
C GLN A 135 -36.99 31.18 26.71
N ALA A 136 -36.41 29.99 26.79
CA ALA A 136 -35.69 29.50 27.95
C ALA A 136 -34.20 29.50 27.62
N GLU A 137 -33.40 30.07 28.51
CA GLU A 137 -31.96 30.06 28.38
C GLU A 137 -31.45 28.61 28.37
N LEU A 138 -30.72 28.26 27.31
CA LEU A 138 -30.11 26.93 27.18
C LEU A 138 -29.22 26.64 28.40
N PRO A 139 -29.35 25.48 29.07
CA PRO A 139 -28.43 25.08 30.13
C PRO A 139 -26.98 25.09 29.63
N PHE A 140 -26.05 25.48 30.51
CA PHE A 140 -24.62 25.63 30.19
C PHE A 140 -24.02 24.43 29.44
N ILE A 141 -24.40 23.20 29.82
CA ILE A 141 -23.90 21.98 29.18
C ILE A 141 -24.36 21.86 27.72
N THR A 142 -25.56 22.31 27.39
CA THR A 142 -26.13 22.27 26.03
C THR A 142 -25.51 23.35 25.16
N GLN A 143 -25.24 24.53 25.71
CA GLN A 143 -24.54 25.61 25.00
C GLN A 143 -23.14 25.18 24.56
N ILE A 144 -22.36 24.55 25.45
CA ILE A 144 -21.03 24.02 25.10
C ILE A 144 -21.11 23.03 23.93
N ILE A 145 -22.10 22.14 23.92
CA ILE A 145 -22.28 21.15 22.85
C ILE A 145 -22.63 21.83 21.52
N LEU A 146 -23.51 22.84 21.54
CA LEU A 146 -23.89 23.60 20.36
C LEU A 146 -22.72 24.44 19.82
N ASP A 147 -21.94 25.07 20.69
CA ASP A 147 -20.76 25.84 20.31
C ASP A 147 -19.67 24.95 19.69
N LEU A 148 -19.45 23.77 20.27
CA LEU A 148 -18.52 22.78 19.73
C LEU A 148 -19.00 22.24 18.37
N SER A 149 -20.31 22.03 18.23
CA SER A 149 -20.96 21.66 16.97
C SER A 149 -20.80 22.75 15.91
N ASP A 150 -21.05 24.02 16.25
CA ASP A 150 -20.88 25.17 15.36
C ASP A 150 -19.41 25.35 14.96
N PHE A 151 -18.46 25.08 15.85
CA PHE A 151 -17.02 25.02 15.52
C PHE A 151 -16.71 23.93 14.49
N VAL A 152 -17.20 22.70 14.70
CA VAL A 152 -17.01 21.57 13.77
C VAL A 152 -17.67 21.85 12.42
N ARG A 153 -18.86 22.48 12.40
CA ARG A 153 -19.59 22.85 11.19
C ARG A 153 -18.86 23.94 10.39
N THR A 154 -18.39 24.98 11.07
CA THR A 154 -17.73 26.14 10.43
C THR A 154 -16.30 25.81 9.96
N LYS A 155 -15.63 24.87 10.63
CA LYS A 155 -14.25 24.44 10.31
C LYS A 155 -14.19 23.02 9.76
N PHE A 156 -15.26 22.49 9.16
CA PHE A 156 -15.29 21.11 8.67
C PHE A 156 -14.18 20.80 7.64
N TYR A 157 -13.75 21.82 6.88
CA TYR A 157 -12.60 21.73 5.99
C TYR A 157 -11.32 21.30 6.72
N PHE A 158 -11.09 21.69 7.98
CA PHE A 158 -9.96 21.21 8.79
C PHE A 158 -10.08 19.71 9.11
N VAL A 159 -11.29 19.22 9.37
CA VAL A 159 -11.52 17.78 9.63
C VAL A 159 -11.23 16.97 8.37
N ILE A 160 -11.72 17.42 7.21
CA ILE A 160 -11.38 16.81 5.90
C ILE A 160 -9.88 16.91 5.61
N LEU A 161 -9.23 18.02 5.97
CA LEU A 161 -7.80 18.21 5.74
C LEU A 161 -6.97 17.28 6.65
N ILE A 162 -7.39 17.03 7.89
CA ILE A 162 -6.75 16.06 8.79
C ILE A 162 -6.96 14.62 8.29
N ILE A 163 -8.18 14.25 7.91
CA ILE A 163 -8.47 12.91 7.34
C ILE A 163 -7.72 12.73 6.01
N GLY A 164 -7.70 13.76 5.18
CA GLY A 164 -6.97 13.80 3.92
C GLY A 164 -5.46 13.75 4.13
N ALA A 165 -4.93 14.42 5.16
CA ALA A 165 -3.52 14.34 5.53
C ALA A 165 -3.17 12.94 6.06
N PHE A 166 -4.00 12.34 6.91
CA PHE A 166 -3.84 10.95 7.35
C PHE A 166 -3.91 9.96 6.19
N GLY A 167 -4.85 10.13 5.27
CA GLY A 167 -4.98 9.32 4.05
C GLY A 167 -3.79 9.51 3.10
N PHE A 168 -3.31 10.75 2.95
CA PHE A 168 -2.13 11.08 2.16
C PHE A 168 -0.86 10.47 2.77
N VAL A 169 -0.67 10.60 4.09
CA VAL A 169 0.40 9.97 4.87
C VAL A 169 0.34 8.45 4.70
N TYR A 170 -0.84 7.84 4.88
CA TYR A 170 -1.06 6.41 4.70
C TYR A 170 -0.77 5.93 3.26
N TYR A 171 -1.11 6.71 2.24
CA TYR A 171 -0.87 6.37 0.84
C TYR A 171 0.57 6.63 0.36
N TYR A 172 1.21 7.71 0.84
CA TYR A 172 2.52 8.15 0.36
C TYR A 172 3.71 7.66 1.19
N LEU A 173 3.60 7.48 2.52
CA LEU A 173 4.72 6.95 3.31
C LEU A 173 5.18 5.54 2.91
N PRO A 174 4.30 4.56 2.63
CA PRO A 174 4.77 3.24 2.20
C PRO A 174 5.42 3.25 0.80
N LYS A 175 5.28 4.34 0.04
CA LYS A 175 5.91 4.52 -1.29
C LYS A 175 7.29 5.16 -1.25
N LYS A 176 7.68 5.83 -0.15
CA LYS A 176 8.90 6.68 -0.10
C LYS A 176 9.96 6.22 0.92
N TYR A 177 9.61 5.43 1.94
CA TYR A 177 10.57 4.98 2.96
C TYR A 177 10.35 3.50 3.34
N ASP A 178 11.22 2.61 2.88
CA ASP A 178 11.24 1.18 3.26
C ASP A 178 11.32 0.95 4.78
N ARG A 179 11.85 1.91 5.56
CA ARG A 179 11.88 1.85 7.04
C ARG A 179 10.53 2.13 7.70
N VAL A 180 9.67 2.95 7.11
CA VAL A 180 8.38 3.29 7.73
C VAL A 180 7.33 2.20 7.45
N ALA A 181 7.52 1.43 6.37
CA ALA A 181 6.76 0.20 6.14
C ALA A 181 6.84 -0.77 7.34
N TYR A 182 7.97 -0.83 8.06
CA TYR A 182 8.17 -1.72 9.22
C TYR A 182 7.56 -1.20 10.54
N LEU A 183 7.17 0.08 10.61
CA LEU A 183 6.52 0.68 11.78
C LEU A 183 5.01 0.77 11.62
N ILE A 184 4.52 0.63 10.39
CA ILE A 184 3.10 0.61 10.03
C ILE A 184 2.62 -0.84 9.80
N ASP A 185 3.53 -1.79 9.53
CA ASP A 185 3.28 -3.24 9.68
C ASP A 185 3.26 -3.67 11.16
#